data_AF-A0A2H9Q868-F1
#
_entry.id   AF-A0A2H9Q868-F1
#
_cell.length_a   1.000
_cell.length_b   1.000
_cell.length_c   1.000
_cell.angle_alpha   90.00
_cell.angle_beta   90.00
_cell.angle_gamma   90.00
#
_symmetry.space_group_name_H-M   'P 1'
#
loop_
_entity.id
_entity.type
_entity.pdbx_description
1 polymer ?
#
loop_
_entity_poly.entity_id
_entity_poly.type
_entity_poly.pdbx_seq_one_letter_code
_entity_poly.pdbx_strand_id
1 'polypeptide(L)'
;RKVKSALPKALAMPSQKARKWLADNVRGIGFKEASHFLRNIGRMDVAIIDRHVMRAMKKEGLIEKEPKTITRKKYLELEDALRPLARQTGLELGVLDFYLWFLETGEILK
;
A
#
# COMPACT_ATOMS: atom_id res chain seq x y z
N ARG A 1 0.19 8.47 25.12
CA ARG A 1 1.40 9.27 25.45
C ARG A 1 2.67 8.74 24.74
N LYS A 2 3.00 7.43 24.76
CA LYS A 2 4.20 6.87 24.08
C LYS A 2 4.18 6.91 22.53
N VAL A 3 3.05 6.62 21.88
CA VAL A 3 2.97 6.61 20.40
C VAL A 3 3.14 8.02 19.82
N LYS A 4 2.48 9.03 20.40
CA LYS A 4 2.59 10.43 19.94
C LYS A 4 4.04 10.95 19.97
N SER A 5 4.81 10.61 21.00
CA SER A 5 6.21 11.04 21.10
C SER A 5 7.16 10.27 20.17
N ALA A 6 6.80 9.05 19.77
CA ALA A 6 7.61 8.22 18.87
C ALA A 6 7.25 8.38 17.39
N LEU A 7 6.06 8.90 17.07
CA LEU A 7 5.59 9.09 15.70
C LEU A 7 6.54 9.92 14.83
N PRO A 8 7.07 11.09 15.26
CA PRO A 8 8.02 11.86 14.44
C PRO A 8 9.27 11.05 14.07
N LYS A 9 9.78 10.25 15.01
CA LYS A 9 10.94 9.37 14.77
C LYS A 9 10.62 8.29 13.75
N ALA A 10 9.42 7.71 13.79
CA ALA A 10 8.98 6.71 12.82
C ALA A 10 8.83 7.31 11.42
N LEU A 11 8.28 8.52 11.30
CA LEU A 11 8.10 9.20 10.02
C LEU A 11 9.42 9.69 9.41
N ALA A 12 10.48 9.83 10.20
CA ALA A 12 11.83 10.09 9.68
C ALA A 12 12.50 8.86 9.03
N MET A 13 11.97 7.64 9.23
CA MET A 13 12.51 6.41 8.63
C MET A 13 12.08 6.27 7.16
N PRO A 14 12.74 5.44 6.34
CA PRO A 14 12.23 5.04 5.02
C PRO A 14 10.82 4.45 5.09
N SER A 15 10.00 4.63 4.05
CA SER A 15 8.56 4.33 4.07
C SER A 15 8.23 2.89 4.46
N GLN A 16 9.02 1.91 4.01
CA GLN A 16 8.80 0.50 4.35
C GLN A 16 9.03 0.25 5.85
N LYS A 17 10.03 0.91 6.45
CA LYS A 17 10.30 0.86 7.89
C LYS A 17 9.25 1.63 8.69
N ALA A 18 8.87 2.81 8.24
CA ALA A 18 7.81 3.62 8.84
C ALA A 18 6.47 2.85 8.84
N ARG A 19 6.11 2.22 7.72
CA ARG A 19 4.91 1.38 7.57
C ARG A 19 4.90 0.25 8.59
N LYS A 20 6.00 -0.50 8.67
CA LYS A 20 6.13 -1.60 9.63
C LYS A 20 5.99 -1.07 11.07
N TRP A 21 6.65 0.04 11.40
CA TRP A 21 6.53 0.64 12.72
C TRP A 21 5.10 1.05 13.05
N LEU A 22 4.40 1.72 12.12
CA LEU A 22 3.00 2.13 12.29
C LEU A 22 2.11 0.91 12.54
N ALA A 23 2.22 -0.14 11.72
CA ALA A 23 1.43 -1.35 11.84
C ALA A 23 1.75 -2.19 13.09
N ASP A 24 2.96 -2.06 13.65
CA ASP A 24 3.37 -2.75 14.88
C ASP A 24 2.97 -1.99 16.16
N ASN A 25 2.88 -0.66 16.11
CA ASN A 25 2.81 0.18 17.32
C ASN A 25 1.50 0.98 17.45
N VAL A 26 0.69 1.11 16.39
CA VAL A 26 -0.56 1.86 16.42
C VAL A 26 -1.74 0.89 16.37
N ARG A 27 -2.47 0.76 17.49
CA ARG A 27 -3.64 -0.12 17.58
C ARG A 27 -4.67 0.27 16.53
N GLY A 28 -5.14 -0.71 15.75
CA GLY A 28 -6.12 -0.51 14.68
C GLY A 28 -5.51 -0.13 13.32
N ILE A 29 -4.19 0.00 13.21
CA ILE A 29 -3.49 0.25 11.95
C ILE A 29 -2.83 -1.04 11.47
N GLY A 30 -3.28 -1.58 10.35
CA GLY A 30 -2.62 -2.66 9.63
C GLY A 30 -1.64 -2.12 8.58
N PHE A 31 -1.11 -3.03 7.75
CA PHE A 31 -0.22 -2.64 6.64
C PHE A 31 -0.94 -1.76 5.61
N LYS A 32 -2.20 -2.04 5.32
CA LYS A 32 -3.02 -1.24 4.41
C LYS A 32 -3.21 0.17 4.94
N GLU A 33 -3.68 0.32 6.18
CA GLU A 33 -3.91 1.63 6.79
C GLU A 33 -2.60 2.42 6.96
N ALA A 34 -1.50 1.74 7.27
CA ALA A 34 -0.18 2.36 7.35
C ALA A 34 0.33 2.82 5.97
N SER A 35 0.22 2.00 4.92
CA SER A 35 0.53 2.41 3.55
C SER A 35 -0.33 3.61 3.12
N HIS A 36 -1.64 3.54 3.39
CA HIS A 36 -2.59 4.61 3.05
C HIS A 36 -2.23 5.93 3.72
N PHE A 37 -1.92 5.87 5.02
CA PHE A 37 -1.45 7.03 5.76
C PHE A 37 -0.18 7.63 5.15
N LEU A 38 0.83 6.80 4.83
CA LEU A 38 2.09 7.25 4.24
C LEU A 38 1.88 7.89 2.87
N ARG A 39 1.07 7.27 1.99
CA ARG A 39 0.70 7.84 0.69
C ARG A 39 0.06 9.21 0.85
N ASN A 40 -0.89 9.34 1.76
CA ASN A 40 -1.64 10.58 1.97
C ASN A 40 -0.80 11.73 2.53
N ILE A 41 0.38 11.44 3.10
CA ILE A 41 1.36 12.47 3.51
C ILE A 41 2.50 12.64 2.49
N GLY A 42 2.35 12.10 1.27
CA GLY A 42 3.27 12.31 0.15
C GLY A 42 4.35 11.23 -0.02
N ARG A 43 4.25 10.08 0.64
CA ARG A 43 5.20 8.97 0.47
C ARG A 43 4.65 7.92 -0.48
N MET A 44 5.08 8.00 -1.73
CA MET A 44 4.53 7.24 -2.85
C MET A 44 5.26 5.93 -3.17
N ASP A 45 6.29 5.56 -2.40
CA ASP A 45 7.14 4.38 -2.62
C ASP A 45 6.59 3.09 -1.94
N VAL A 46 5.33 3.13 -1.50
CA VAL A 46 4.59 1.99 -0.94
C VAL A 46 3.22 1.88 -1.60
N ALA A 47 2.78 0.65 -1.83
CA ALA A 47 1.47 0.36 -2.41
C ALA A 47 0.40 0.25 -1.31
N ILE A 48 -0.83 0.60 -1.67
CA ILE A 48 -2.02 0.33 -0.88
C ILE A 48 -2.69 -0.90 -1.49
N ILE A 49 -2.59 -2.05 -0.81
CA ILE A 49 -3.23 -3.29 -1.26
C ILE A 49 -4.58 -3.46 -0.54
N ASP A 50 -5.67 -3.20 -1.26
CA ASP A 50 -7.04 -3.46 -0.81
C ASP A 50 -7.81 -4.33 -1.83
N ARG A 51 -9.12 -4.50 -1.60
CA ARG A 51 -9.96 -5.35 -2.44
C ARG A 51 -10.09 -4.85 -3.89
N HIS A 52 -10.13 -3.54 -4.13
CA HIS A 52 -10.27 -2.97 -5.46
C HIS A 52 -8.96 -3.11 -6.23
N VAL A 53 -7.84 -2.79 -5.58
CA VAL A 53 -6.50 -3.02 -6.14
C VAL A 53 -6.28 -4.49 -6.46
N MET A 54 -6.63 -5.41 -5.56
CA MET A 54 -6.48 -6.85 -5.83
C MET A 54 -7.39 -7.35 -6.96
N ARG A 55 -8.60 -6.81 -7.11
CA ARG A 55 -9.49 -7.12 -8.24
C ARG A 55 -8.91 -6.62 -9.56
N ALA A 56 -8.41 -5.39 -9.58
CA ALA A 56 -7.71 -4.85 -10.74
C ALA A 56 -6.48 -5.70 -11.08
N MET A 57 -5.63 -6.03 -10.10
CA MET A 57 -4.48 -6.93 -10.29
C MET A 57 -4.88 -8.29 -10.89
N LYS A 58 -6.01 -8.86 -10.45
CA LYS A 58 -6.51 -10.12 -11.01
C LYS A 58 -7.03 -9.96 -12.45
N LYS A 59 -7.79 -8.90 -12.73
CA LYS A 59 -8.32 -8.60 -14.07
C LYS A 59 -7.20 -8.38 -15.09
N GLU A 60 -6.15 -7.67 -14.68
CA GLU A 60 -4.96 -7.39 -15.48
C GLU A 60 -3.96 -8.56 -15.51
N GLY A 61 -4.28 -9.71 -14.89
CA GLY A 61 -3.43 -10.89 -14.91
C GLY A 61 -2.14 -10.80 -14.09
N LEU A 62 -2.00 -9.79 -13.21
CA LEU A 62 -0.85 -9.65 -12.31
C LEU A 62 -0.86 -10.70 -11.19
N ILE A 63 -2.04 -11.21 -10.83
CA ILE A 63 -2.22 -12.31 -9.88
C ILE A 63 -3.27 -13.30 -10.40
N GLU A 64 -3.07 -14.59 -10.16
CA GLU A 64 -4.03 -15.62 -10.56
C GLU A 64 -5.31 -15.60 -9.72
N LYS A 65 -5.19 -15.31 -8.42
CA LYS A 65 -6.30 -15.33 -7.48
C LYS A 65 -6.17 -14.28 -6.39
N GLU A 66 -7.31 -13.76 -5.97
CA GLU A 66 -7.42 -12.92 -4.78
C GLU A 66 -7.23 -13.78 -3.51
N PRO A 67 -6.25 -13.45 -2.66
CA PRO A 67 -6.06 -14.17 -1.40
C PRO A 67 -7.21 -13.89 -0.43
N LYS A 68 -7.75 -14.96 0.18
CA LYS A 68 -8.82 -14.85 1.19
C LYS A 68 -8.38 -14.13 2.47
N THR A 69 -7.09 -14.22 2.81
CA THR A 69 -6.50 -13.59 3.99
C THR A 69 -5.20 -12.89 3.61
N ILE A 70 -5.05 -11.64 4.06
CA ILE A 70 -3.84 -10.85 3.83
C ILE A 70 -2.94 -10.91 5.05
N THR A 71 -1.92 -11.77 4.98
CA THR A 71 -0.80 -11.72 5.93
C THR A 71 0.18 -10.62 5.51
N ARG A 72 1.07 -10.20 6.42
CA ARG A 72 2.13 -9.22 6.09
C ARG A 72 3.01 -9.68 4.94
N LYS A 73 3.37 -10.97 4.93
CA LYS A 73 4.12 -11.59 3.83
C LYS A 73 3.34 -11.47 2.52
N LYS A 74 2.05 -11.83 2.53
CA LYS A 74 1.23 -11.75 1.33
C LYS A 74 1.04 -10.33 0.82
N TYR A 75 0.91 -9.36 1.74
CA TYR A 75 0.84 -7.94 1.40
C TYR A 75 2.08 -7.48 0.63
N LEU A 76 3.27 -7.86 1.11
CA LEU A 76 4.53 -7.51 0.46
C LEU A 76 4.69 -8.23 -0.89
N GLU A 77 4.29 -9.49 -1.00
CA GLU A 77 4.28 -10.21 -2.29
C GLU A 77 3.39 -9.51 -3.34
N LEU A 78 2.21 -9.01 -2.93
CA LEU A 78 1.31 -8.28 -3.82
C LEU A 78 1.89 -6.91 -4.20
N GLU A 79 2.50 -6.19 -3.26
CA GLU A 79 3.23 -4.95 -3.55
C GLU A 79 4.39 -5.19 -4.52
N ASP A 80 5.15 -6.26 -4.35
CA ASP A 80 6.26 -6.61 -5.23
C ASP A 80 5.77 -6.98 -6.64
N ALA A 81 4.60 -7.61 -6.77
CA ALA A 81 3.96 -7.87 -8.06
C ALA A 81 3.54 -6.58 -8.80
N LEU A 82 3.33 -5.46 -8.09
CA LEU A 82 3.06 -4.15 -8.70
C LEU A 82 4.33 -3.42 -9.17
N ARG A 83 5.52 -3.77 -8.63
CA ARG A 83 6.77 -3.06 -8.96
C ARG A 83 7.16 -3.13 -10.44
N PRO A 84 7.01 -4.27 -11.16
CA PRO A 84 7.26 -4.31 -12.60
C PRO A 84 6.36 -3.34 -13.36
N LEU A 85 5.08 -3.28 -13.02
CA LEU A 85 4.12 -2.37 -13.66
C LEU A 85 4.46 -0.91 -13.38
N ALA A 86 4.80 -0.57 -12.13
CA ALA A 86 5.30 0.75 -11.75
C ALA A 86 6.54 1.16 -12.59
N ARG A 87 7.50 0.24 -12.76
CA ARG A 87 8.70 0.48 -13.59
C ARG A 87 8.37 0.67 -15.07
N GLN A 88 7.47 -0.15 -15.63
CA GLN A 88 7.06 -0.07 -17.04
C GLN A 88 6.33 1.24 -17.36
N THR A 89 5.50 1.71 -16.44
CA THR A 89 4.71 2.94 -16.61
C THR A 89 5.45 4.20 -16.18
N GLY A 90 6.57 4.07 -15.46
CA GLY A 90 7.27 5.19 -14.84
C GLY A 90 6.54 5.80 -13.64
N LEU A 91 5.49 5.14 -13.13
CA LEU A 91 4.67 5.60 -12.01
C LEU A 91 5.20 5.09 -10.68
N GLU A 92 5.04 5.89 -9.62
CA GLU A 92 5.28 5.45 -8.25
C GLU A 92 4.15 4.53 -7.76
N LEU A 93 4.43 3.64 -6.81
CA LEU A 93 3.45 2.67 -6.31
C LEU A 93 2.19 3.34 -5.72
N GLY A 94 2.37 4.44 -4.99
CA GLY A 94 1.27 5.22 -4.41
C GLY A 94 0.43 5.96 -5.45
N VAL A 95 0.99 6.21 -6.64
CA VAL A 95 0.26 6.77 -7.79
C VAL A 95 -0.47 5.67 -8.55
N LEU A 96 0.18 4.52 -8.75
CA LEU A 96 -0.39 3.34 -9.40
C LEU A 96 -1.67 2.85 -8.70
N ASP A 97 -1.74 2.99 -7.37
CA ASP A 97 -2.96 2.76 -6.58
C ASP A 97 -4.19 3.51 -7.14
N PHE A 98 -4.07 4.80 -7.44
CA PHE A 98 -5.18 5.59 -7.99
C PHE A 98 -5.65 5.06 -9.34
N TYR A 99 -4.71 4.63 -10.20
CA TYR A 99 -5.03 4.07 -11.52
C TYR A 99 -5.73 2.73 -11.39
N LEU A 100 -5.21 1.82 -10.55
CA LEU A 100 -5.82 0.51 -10.33
C LEU A 100 -7.21 0.64 -9.71
N TRP A 101 -7.39 1.62 -8.82
CA TRP A 101 -8.71 1.94 -8.27
C TRP A 101 -9.65 2.45 -9.37
N PHE A 102 -9.20 3.41 -10.18
CA PHE A 102 -10.00 3.96 -11.28
C PHE A 102 -10.41 2.90 -12.30
N LEU A 103 -9.50 1.98 -12.66
CA LEU A 103 -9.83 0.86 -13.55
C LEU A 103 -10.91 -0.06 -12.97
N GLU A 104 -10.99 -0.18 -11.64
CA GLU A 104 -11.99 -1.01 -10.98
C GLU A 104 -13.34 -0.29 -10.76
N THR A 105 -13.34 1.01 -10.45
CA THR A 105 -14.56 1.72 -10.02
C THR A 105 -15.04 2.83 -10.96
N GLY A 106 -14.20 3.28 -11.90
CA GLY A 106 -14.48 4.46 -12.73
C GLY A 106 -14.37 5.80 -11.98
N GLU A 107 -13.90 5.79 -10.74
CA GLU A 107 -13.77 6.96 -9.86
C GLU A 107 -12.36 7.06 -9.30
N ILE A 108 -11.90 8.27 -8.98
CA ILE A 108 -10.63 8.51 -8.28
C ILE A 108 -10.95 8.99 -6.86
N LEU A 109 -10.55 8.20 -5.85
CA LEU A 109 -10.68 8.52 -4.43
C LEU A 109 -9.33 8.94 -3.82
N LYS A 110 -9.29 9.16 -2.50
CA LYS A 110 -8.09 9.58 -1.73
C LYS A 110 -7.81 8.67 -0.54
#